data_AF-A0A432G0M8-F1
#
_entry.id   AF-A0A432G0M8-F1
#
_cell.length_a   1.000
_cell.length_b   1.000
_cell.length_c   1.000
_cell.angle_alpha   90.00
_cell.angle_beta   90.00
_cell.angle_gamma   90.00
#
_symmetry.space_group_name_H-M   'P 1'
#
loop_
_entity.id
_entity.type
_entity.pdbx_description
1 polymer ?
#
loop_
_entity_poly.entity_id
_entity_poly.type
_entity_poly.pdbx_seq_one_letter_code
_entity_poly.pdbx_strand_id
1 'polypeptide(L)' 'MAYSEKVIDHYKEPRNVGSLDKNNTNVGTGLVGAPECGDVMKLQIQVNPETNEIVD' A
#
# COMPACT_ATOMS: atom_id res chain seq x y z
N MET A 1 1.68 24.65 -12.78
CA MET A 1 1.00 24.13 -11.57
C MET A 1 1.92 23.08 -10.95
N ALA A 2 2.00 23.03 -9.62
CA ALA A 2 3.02 22.24 -8.92
C ALA A 2 2.77 20.72 -8.90
N TYR A 3 1.58 20.26 -9.32
CA TYR A 3 1.21 18.86 -9.32
C TYR A 3 0.74 18.43 -10.71
N SER A 4 1.12 17.21 -11.09
CA SER A 4 0.64 16.60 -12.33
C SER A 4 -0.81 16.15 -12.16
N GLU A 5 -1.56 16.12 -13.26
CA GLU A 5 -2.95 15.64 -13.27
C GLU A 5 -3.06 14.22 -12.69
N LYS A 6 -2.06 13.36 -12.95
CA LYS A 6 -1.98 12.00 -12.39
C LYS A 6 -1.92 12.01 -10.87
N VAL A 7 -1.10 12.88 -10.26
CA VAL A 7 -1.00 12.95 -8.80
C VAL A 7 -2.32 13.40 -8.18
N ILE A 8 -2.98 14.38 -8.81
CA ILE A 8 -4.27 14.89 -8.34
C ILE A 8 -5.36 13.81 -8.46
N ASP A 9 -5.37 13.05 -9.56
CA ASP A 9 -6.27 11.91 -9.78
C ASP A 9 -6.13 10.85 -8.69
N HIS A 10 -4.90 10.37 -8.44
CA HIS A 10 -4.62 9.39 -7.39
C HIS A 10 -4.98 9.88 -5.98
N TYR A 11 -4.93 11.19 -5.74
CA TYR A 11 -5.35 11.77 -4.46
C TYR A 11 -6.87 11.86 -4.31
N LYS A 12 -7.59 12.23 -5.38
CA LYS A 12 -9.05 12.39 -5.35
C LYS A 12 -9.80 11.05 -5.44
N GLU A 13 -9.28 10.12 -6.23
CA GLU A 13 -9.84 8.78 -6.44
C GLU A 13 -8.78 7.72 -6.08
N PRO A 14 -8.47 7.58 -4.77
CA PRO A 14 -7.41 6.69 -4.34
C PRO A 14 -7.84 5.22 -4.52
N ARG A 15 -6.95 4.43 -5.09
CA ARG A 15 -7.15 3.00 -5.37
C ARG A 15 -6.47 2.17 -4.29
N ASN A 16 -7.09 1.06 -3.90
CA ASN A 16 -6.56 0.09 -2.94
C ASN A 16 -6.33 0.66 -1.53
N VAL A 17 -7.14 1.64 -1.13
CA VAL A 17 -7.13 2.15 0.25
C VAL A 17 -7.82 1.15 1.16
N GLY A 18 -7.10 0.69 2.18
CA GLY A 18 -7.66 -0.21 3.17
C GLY A 18 -6.59 -0.94 3.98
N SER A 19 -6.98 -2.07 4.54
CA SER A 19 -6.06 -2.96 5.21
C SER A 19 -6.48 -4.41 5.01
N LEU A 20 -5.51 -5.24 4.66
CA LEU A 20 -5.67 -6.69 4.64
C LEU A 20 -5.59 -7.25 6.07
N ASP A 21 -6.12 -8.46 6.26
CA ASP A 21 -6.05 -9.17 7.54
C ASP A 21 -4.59 -9.44 7.92
N LYS A 22 -4.17 -8.89 9.06
CA LYS A 22 -2.80 -9.00 9.57
C LYS A 22 -2.48 -10.39 10.12
N ASN A 23 -3.50 -11.19 10.44
CA ASN A 23 -3.32 -12.53 10.99
C ASN A 23 -3.14 -13.58 9.87
N ASN A 24 -3.41 -13.22 8.62
CA ASN A 24 -3.24 -14.12 7.50
C ASN A 24 -1.74 -14.30 7.20
N THR A 25 -1.27 -15.53 7.22
CA THR A 25 0.14 -15.88 6.93
C THR A 25 0.57 -15.52 5.51
N ASN A 26 -0.39 -15.35 4.61
CA ASN A 26 -0.16 -15.00 3.22
C ASN A 26 -0.12 -13.48 3.00
N VAL A 27 -0.32 -12.67 4.05
CA VAL A 27 -0.30 -11.20 3.97
C VAL A 27 1.02 -10.66 4.51
N GLY A 28 1.83 -10.11 3.62
CA GLY A 28 3.03 -9.35 3.97
C GLY A 28 2.65 -7.92 4.34
N THR A 29 3.13 -7.42 5.49
CA THR A 29 2.94 -6.01 5.90
C THR A 29 4.29 -5.31 6.00
N GLY A 30 4.49 -4.30 5.16
CA GLY A 30 5.61 -3.37 5.24
C GLY A 30 5.16 -2.04 5.84
N LEU A 31 5.71 -1.67 6.99
CA LEU A 31 5.56 -0.34 7.56
C LEU A 31 6.91 0.36 7.47
N VAL A 32 6.98 1.43 6.69
CA VAL A 32 8.21 2.20 6.48
C VAL A 32 7.91 3.68 6.71
N GLY A 33 8.87 4.40 7.26
CA GLY A 33 8.71 5.80 7.54
C GLY A 33 9.48 6.20 8.79
N ALA A 34 9.85 7.47 8.82
CA ALA A 34 10.57 8.07 9.92
C ALA A 34 9.70 9.20 10.47
N PRO A 35 9.30 9.18 11.75
CA PRO A 35 8.44 10.21 12.33
C PRO A 35 8.99 11.62 12.14
N GLU A 36 10.33 11.75 12.08
CA GLU A 36 11.02 13.02 11.86
C GLU A 36 10.78 13.67 10.49
N CYS A 37 10.45 12.87 9.46
CA CYS A 37 10.20 13.37 8.10
C CYS A 37 8.72 13.62 7.82
N GLY A 38 7.82 13.28 8.75
CA GLY A 38 6.37 13.47 8.61
C GLY A 38 5.67 12.47 7.69
N ASP A 39 6.42 11.59 7.02
CA ASP A 39 5.88 10.61 6.08
C ASP A 39 6.01 9.19 6.63
N VAL A 40 4.86 8.53 6.82
CA VAL A 40 4.76 7.11 7.15
C VAL A 40 3.94 6.42 6.08
N MET A 41 4.50 5.37 5.49
CA MET A 41 3.85 4.56 4.48
C MET A 41 3.63 3.15 5.01
N LYS A 42 2.39 2.68 4.89
CA LYS A 42 2.01 1.31 5.17
C LYS A 42 1.59 0.65 3.87
N LEU A 43 2.24 -0.44 3.53
CA LEU A 43 1.95 -1.24 2.34
C LEU A 43 1.70 -2.68 2.76
N GLN A 44 0.60 -3.26 2.29
CA GLN A 44 0.25 -4.66 2.51
C GLN A 44 0.08 -5.33 1.16
N ILE A 45 0.54 -6.57 1.05
CA ILE A 45 0.34 -7.43 -0.12
C ILE A 45 -0.10 -8.81 0.34
N GLN A 46 -0.99 -9.44 -0.42
CA GLN A 46 -1.37 -10.83 -0.27
C GLN A 46 -0.71 -11.65 -1.38
N VAL A 47 0.01 -12.71 -0.99
CA VAL A 47 0.75 -13.57 -1.91
C VAL A 47 0.11 -14.95 -1.95
N ASN A 48 -0.10 -15.49 -3.15
CA ASN A 48 -0.50 -16.88 -3.31
C ASN A 48 0.71 -17.80 -3.02
N PRO A 49 0.64 -18.69 -2.02
CA PRO A 49 1.78 -19.54 -1.65
C PRO A 49 2.12 -20.61 -2.69
N GLU A 50 1.20 -20.96 -3.59
CA GLU A 50 1.43 -21.98 -4.63
C GLU A 50 2.06 -21.38 -5.89
N THR A 51 1.60 -20.20 -6.30
CA THR A 51 2.06 -19.55 -7.55
C THR A 51 3.11 -18.46 -7.31
N ASN A 52 3.29 -18.00 -6.07
CA ASN A 52 4.08 -16.83 -5.68
C ASN A 52 3.61 -15.51 -6.32
N GLU A 53 2.35 -15.44 -6.77
CA GLU A 53 1.78 -14.24 -7.36
C GLU A 53 1.15 -13.33 -6.29
N ILE A 54 1.23 -12.01 -6.49
CA ILE A 54 0.51 -11.03 -5.67
C ILE A 54 -0.94 -11.00 -6.16
N VAL A 55 -1.86 -11.31 -5.27
CA VAL A 55 -3.30 -11.39 -5.58
C VAL A 55 -4.09 -10.20 -5.05
N ASP A 56 -3.53 -9.46 -4.09
CA ASP A 56 -4.09 -8.22 -3.53
C ASP A 56 -2.97 -7.33 -2.95
#